data_AF-J5W6G2-F1
#
_entry.id   AF-J5W6G2-F1
#
_cell.length_a   1.000
_cell.length_b   1.000
_cell.length_c   1.000
_cell.angle_alpha   90.00
_cell.angle_beta   90.00
_cell.angle_gamma   90.00
#
_symmetry.space_group_name_H-M   'P 1'
#
loop_
_entity.id
_entity.type
_entity.pdbx_description
1 polymer ?
#
loop_
_entity_poly.entity_id
_entity_poly.type
_entity_poly.pdbx_seq_one_letter_code
_entity_poly.pdbx_strand_id
1 'polypeptide(L)'
;MLGKLMKYEFKALFQELGVLYMVWLALEVIIGVLSRGAWRIPDYVSNVVILAYVVASIAVVVMTFIVIVDRRFYKAFYGDAGYFTLSLPVKISTHIWSKVITTTIWVFLAGVLGLFALILGILAVSPGVEMFTGIDLINTIFTAINENKLLAGKVAFMFLELIILAIVAAARFVLKFLTCVNVGAQFNRFKAILMGVFFVLFSIVEAYVLVFIMGNLPVNAEVIGSDINYSFWGVGCLILVQAAEFAIYFLTSNYLMKKRFNLE
;
A
#
# COMPACT_ATOMS: atom_id res chain seq x y z
N MET A 1 3.45 26.08 -4.48
CA MET A 1 2.43 25.93 -3.40
C MET A 1 2.22 24.47 -2.99
N LEU A 2 2.12 23.51 -3.92
CA LEU A 2 1.95 22.08 -3.64
C LEU A 2 2.95 21.52 -2.60
N GLY A 3 4.25 21.81 -2.73
CA GLY A 3 5.25 21.30 -1.78
C GLY A 3 5.08 21.80 -0.34
N LYS A 4 4.52 23.01 -0.14
CA LYS A 4 4.21 23.52 1.21
C LYS A 4 3.05 22.75 1.82
N LEU A 5 1.98 22.50 1.04
CA LEU A 5 0.86 21.65 1.49
C LEU A 5 1.37 20.26 1.85
N MET A 6 2.13 19.61 0.97
CA MET A 6 2.68 18.28 1.21
C MET A 6 3.52 18.23 2.50
N LYS A 7 4.33 19.24 2.79
CA LYS A 7 5.15 19.29 4.01
C LYS A 7 4.27 19.27 5.28
N TYR A 8 3.23 20.09 5.33
CA TYR A 8 2.32 20.14 6.49
C TYR A 8 1.50 18.86 6.61
N GLU A 9 1.04 18.34 5.47
CA GLU A 9 0.34 17.06 5.37
C GLU A 9 1.21 15.91 5.88
N PHE A 10 2.50 15.84 5.50
CA PHE A 10 3.44 14.84 6.02
C PHE A 10 3.69 14.98 7.52
N LYS A 11 3.89 16.22 7.99
CA LYS A 11 4.10 16.48 9.41
C LYS A 11 2.91 16.01 10.25
N ALA A 12 1.69 16.25 9.78
CA ALA A 12 0.48 15.78 10.44
C ALA A 12 0.40 14.24 10.49
N LEU A 13 0.70 13.53 9.39
CA LEU A 13 0.73 12.05 9.41
C LEU A 13 1.77 11.51 10.38
N PHE A 14 2.97 12.08 10.36
CA PHE A 14 4.03 11.66 11.25
C PHE A 14 3.67 11.88 12.72
N GLN A 15 2.98 12.99 13.04
CA GLN A 15 2.55 13.25 14.40
C GLN A 15 1.42 12.31 14.86
N GLU A 16 0.49 11.94 13.97
CA GLU A 16 -0.63 11.07 14.30
C GLU A 16 -0.27 9.58 14.35
N LEU A 17 0.53 9.11 13.38
CA LEU A 17 0.85 7.69 13.22
C LEU A 17 2.29 7.36 13.64
N GLY A 18 3.20 8.34 13.67
CA GLY A 18 4.63 8.08 13.87
C GLY A 18 4.95 7.37 15.18
N VAL A 19 4.31 7.75 16.29
CA VAL A 19 4.51 7.07 17.59
C VAL A 19 4.08 5.61 17.52
N LEU A 20 2.93 5.34 16.92
CA LEU A 20 2.40 3.97 16.78
C LEU A 20 3.31 3.09 15.92
N TYR A 21 3.79 3.62 14.79
CA TYR A 21 4.75 2.91 13.93
C TYR A 21 6.10 2.69 14.63
N MET A 22 6.60 3.65 15.41
CA MET A 22 7.85 3.47 16.17
C MET A 22 7.73 2.35 17.22
N VAL A 23 6.61 2.28 17.95
CA VAL A 23 6.36 1.22 18.92
C VAL A 23 6.27 -0.15 18.24
N TRP A 24 5.56 -0.23 17.11
CA TRP A 24 5.44 -1.47 16.35
C TRP A 24 6.80 -1.97 15.83
N LEU A 25 7.61 -1.09 15.25
CA LEU A 25 8.96 -1.43 14.80
C LEU A 25 9.87 -1.86 15.96
N ALA A 26 9.76 -1.23 17.12
CA ALA A 26 10.52 -1.65 18.30
C ALA A 26 10.15 -3.08 18.72
N LEU A 27 8.85 -3.42 18.74
CA LEU A 27 8.37 -4.76 19.04
C LEU A 27 8.85 -5.80 18.02
N GLU A 28 8.88 -5.46 16.73
CA GLU A 28 9.43 -6.34 15.68
C GLU A 28 10.90 -6.66 15.91
N VAL A 29 11.72 -5.64 16.19
CA VAL A 29 13.16 -5.83 16.43
C VAL A 29 13.37 -6.68 17.68
N ILE A 30 12.61 -6.42 18.75
CA ILE A 30 12.68 -7.21 19.98
C ILE A 30 12.36 -8.67 19.66
N ILE A 31 11.27 -8.97 18.96
CA ILE A 31 10.90 -10.35 18.60
C ILE A 31 11.95 -11.02 17.72
N GLY A 32 12.48 -10.30 16.73
CA GLY A 32 13.52 -10.82 15.85
C GLY A 32 14.84 -11.12 16.58
N VAL A 33 15.15 -10.41 17.66
CA VAL A 33 16.31 -10.68 18.53
C VAL A 33 16.03 -11.85 19.47
N LEU A 34 14.83 -11.89 20.06
CA LEU A 34 14.38 -12.95 20.96
C LEU A 34 14.39 -14.32 20.27
N SER A 35 13.90 -14.40 19.04
CA SER A 35 13.79 -15.65 18.30
C SER A 35 15.12 -16.28 17.91
N ARG A 36 16.18 -15.46 17.77
CA ARG A 36 17.53 -15.94 17.44
C ARG A 36 18.25 -16.57 18.65
N GLY A 37 17.58 -16.69 19.80
CA GLY A 37 18.14 -17.30 21.00
C GLY A 37 19.26 -16.46 21.64
N ALA A 38 19.35 -15.17 21.32
CA ALA A 38 20.35 -14.26 21.86
C ALA A 38 20.28 -14.19 23.39
N TRP A 39 19.08 -14.36 23.97
CA TRP A 39 18.82 -14.35 25.40
C TRP A 39 17.98 -15.56 25.82
N ARG A 40 18.41 -16.28 26.88
CA ARG A 40 17.62 -17.31 27.54
C ARG A 40 16.53 -16.64 28.38
N ILE A 41 15.33 -16.54 27.83
CA ILE A 41 14.21 -15.86 28.47
C ILE A 41 13.12 -16.90 28.77
N PRO A 42 12.42 -16.79 29.92
CA PRO A 42 11.31 -17.69 30.23
C PRO A 42 10.22 -17.65 29.15
N ASP A 43 9.66 -18.82 28.80
CA ASP A 43 8.63 -18.95 27.76
C ASP A 43 7.42 -18.04 27.98
N TYR A 44 7.06 -17.79 29.25
CA TYR A 44 5.99 -16.86 29.61
C TYR A 44 6.24 -15.42 29.12
N VAL A 45 7.49 -14.95 29.20
CA VAL A 45 7.85 -13.59 28.76
C VAL A 45 7.83 -13.51 27.23
N SER A 46 8.34 -14.55 26.54
CA SER A 46 8.28 -14.64 25.08
C SER A 46 6.84 -14.58 24.56
N ASN A 47 5.94 -15.37 25.15
CA ASN A 47 4.53 -15.41 24.76
C ASN A 47 3.82 -14.07 24.97
N VAL A 48 4.14 -13.34 26.05
CA VAL A 48 3.58 -11.99 26.30
C VAL A 48 4.05 -11.00 25.23
N VAL A 49 5.32 -11.05 24.82
CA VAL A 49 5.86 -10.15 23.78
C VAL A 49 5.24 -10.44 22.42
N ILE A 50 5.07 -11.73 22.06
CA ILE A 50 4.39 -12.12 20.82
C ILE A 50 2.94 -11.64 20.81
N LEU A 51 2.22 -11.81 21.93
CA LEU A 51 0.85 -11.32 22.05
C LEU A 51 0.77 -9.80 21.92
N ALA A 52 1.67 -9.07 22.57
CA ALA A 52 1.76 -7.62 22.45
C ALA A 52 2.01 -7.18 21.01
N TYR A 53 2.85 -7.90 20.26
CA TYR A 53 3.11 -7.64 18.86
C TYR A 53 1.90 -7.91 17.96
N VAL A 54 1.17 -9.00 18.16
CA VAL A 54 -0.05 -9.27 17.38
C VAL A 54 -1.08 -8.17 17.59
N VAL A 55 -1.28 -7.76 18.85
CA VAL A 55 -2.18 -6.64 19.20
C VAL A 55 -1.70 -5.33 18.57
N ALA A 56 -0.39 -5.02 18.67
CA ALA A 56 0.18 -3.82 18.07
C ALA A 56 0.04 -3.81 16.54
N SER A 57 0.23 -4.96 15.88
CA SER A 57 0.08 -5.11 14.43
C SER A 57 -1.36 -4.83 13.99
N ILE A 58 -2.35 -5.41 14.68
CA ILE A 58 -3.77 -5.13 14.44
C ILE A 58 -4.06 -3.64 14.66
N ALA A 59 -3.55 -3.07 15.76
CA ALA A 59 -3.74 -1.66 16.07
C ALA A 59 -3.17 -0.73 14.98
N VAL A 60 -1.97 -1.02 14.47
CA VAL A 60 -1.35 -0.27 13.36
C VAL A 60 -2.23 -0.33 12.11
N VAL A 61 -2.68 -1.52 11.71
CA VAL A 61 -3.53 -1.67 10.51
C VAL A 61 -4.83 -0.89 10.65
N VAL A 62 -5.53 -1.05 11.78
CA VAL A 62 -6.81 -0.39 12.05
C VAL A 62 -6.64 1.13 12.17
N MET A 63 -5.65 1.60 12.93
CA MET A 63 -5.40 3.04 13.11
C MET A 63 -4.96 3.71 11.82
N THR A 64 -4.10 3.06 11.03
CA THR A 64 -3.70 3.59 9.71
C THR A 64 -4.91 3.69 8.79
N PHE A 65 -5.78 2.68 8.79
CA PHE A 65 -7.03 2.77 8.04
C PHE A 65 -7.90 3.93 8.52
N ILE A 66 -8.15 4.06 9.83
CA ILE A 66 -8.98 5.15 10.40
C ILE A 66 -8.40 6.54 10.07
N VAL A 67 -7.09 6.75 10.25
CA VAL A 67 -6.46 8.05 9.99
C VAL A 67 -6.54 8.42 8.52
N ILE A 68 -6.30 7.47 7.61
CA ILE A 68 -6.43 7.69 6.17
C ILE A 68 -7.90 7.98 5.81
N VAL A 69 -8.84 7.15 6.26
CA VAL A 69 -10.26 7.23 5.92
C VAL A 69 -10.91 8.49 6.50
N ASP A 70 -10.95 8.57 7.82
CA ASP A 70 -11.78 9.53 8.54
C ASP A 70 -11.12 10.90 8.59
N ARG A 71 -9.85 10.96 9.01
CA ARG A 71 -9.20 12.25 9.27
C ARG A 71 -8.68 12.91 7.99
N ARG A 72 -8.08 12.12 7.11
CA ARG A 72 -7.34 12.67 5.97
C ARG A 72 -8.19 12.97 4.75
N PHE A 73 -9.19 12.13 4.50
CA PHE A 73 -10.08 12.27 3.35
C PHE A 73 -11.46 12.78 3.75
N TYR A 74 -12.13 12.15 4.72
CA TYR A 74 -13.48 12.55 5.07
C TYR A 74 -13.54 13.92 5.77
N LYS A 75 -12.95 14.06 6.96
CA LYS A 75 -12.95 15.32 7.74
C LYS A 75 -12.19 16.45 7.05
N ALA A 76 -11.17 16.14 6.27
CA ALA A 76 -10.39 17.16 5.59
C ALA A 76 -11.11 17.81 4.39
N PHE A 77 -12.09 17.13 3.78
CA PHE A 77 -12.88 17.70 2.67
C PHE A 77 -14.32 18.05 3.08
N TYR A 78 -14.93 17.24 3.93
CA TYR A 78 -16.36 17.31 4.27
C TYR A 78 -16.63 17.63 5.75
N GLY A 79 -15.59 17.84 6.56
CA GLY A 79 -15.73 18.32 7.95
C GLY A 79 -15.53 19.83 8.05
N ASP A 80 -15.54 20.36 9.28
CA ASP A 80 -15.36 21.79 9.57
C ASP A 80 -14.03 22.36 9.03
N ALA A 81 -13.00 21.50 8.90
CA ALA A 81 -11.72 21.84 8.28
C ALA A 81 -11.80 22.02 6.75
N GLY A 82 -12.80 21.40 6.11
CA GLY A 82 -13.08 21.48 4.68
C GLY A 82 -13.30 22.91 4.20
N TYR A 83 -14.07 23.69 4.96
CA TYR A 83 -14.36 25.11 4.68
C TYR A 83 -13.09 25.97 4.59
N PHE A 84 -12.09 25.71 5.44
CA PHE A 84 -10.81 26.40 5.39
C PHE A 84 -9.90 25.90 4.27
N THR A 85 -9.92 24.59 3.97
CA THR A 85 -9.10 24.05 2.88
C THR A 85 -9.58 24.46 1.50
N LEU A 86 -10.89 24.68 1.32
CA LEU A 86 -11.48 25.05 0.03
C LEU A 86 -11.56 26.58 -0.18
N SER A 87 -11.39 27.37 0.87
CA SER A 87 -11.31 28.84 0.78
C SER A 87 -9.91 29.35 0.42
N LEU A 88 -8.88 28.49 0.45
CA LEU A 88 -7.56 28.82 -0.06
C LEU A 88 -7.62 29.05 -1.59
N PRO A 89 -6.94 30.07 -2.15
CA PRO A 89 -6.94 30.38 -3.58
C PRO A 89 -6.06 29.40 -4.37
N VAL A 90 -6.34 28.11 -4.24
CA VAL A 90 -5.58 27.01 -4.82
C VAL A 90 -6.55 26.07 -5.52
N LYS A 91 -6.16 25.56 -6.69
CA LYS A 91 -7.01 24.67 -7.48
C LYS A 91 -7.32 23.40 -6.69
N ILE A 92 -8.57 22.93 -6.73
CA ILE A 92 -9.02 21.67 -6.11
C ILE A 92 -8.12 20.49 -6.50
N SER A 93 -7.67 20.44 -7.76
CA SER A 93 -6.74 19.42 -8.24
C SER A 93 -5.41 19.41 -7.47
N THR A 94 -4.90 20.57 -7.06
CA THR A 94 -3.67 20.69 -6.26
C THR A 94 -3.87 20.16 -4.83
N HIS A 95 -5.07 20.30 -4.25
CA HIS A 95 -5.40 19.69 -2.96
C HIS A 95 -5.48 18.15 -3.05
N ILE A 96 -6.10 17.63 -4.11
CA ILE A 96 -6.16 16.19 -4.39
C ILE A 96 -4.73 15.64 -4.54
N TRP A 97 -3.91 16.25 -5.41
CA TRP A 97 -2.53 15.81 -5.63
C TRP A 97 -1.69 15.81 -4.35
N SER A 98 -1.79 16.85 -3.52
CA SER A 98 -1.04 16.91 -2.27
C SER A 98 -1.39 15.75 -1.34
N LYS A 99 -2.68 15.44 -1.18
CA LYS A 99 -3.13 14.36 -0.30
C LYS A 99 -2.81 12.98 -0.88
N VAL A 100 -3.02 12.79 -2.17
CA VAL A 100 -2.75 11.52 -2.86
C VAL A 100 -1.26 11.19 -2.79
N ILE A 101 -0.37 12.12 -3.15
CA ILE A 101 1.09 11.86 -3.13
C ILE A 101 1.56 11.55 -1.70
N THR A 102 1.19 12.38 -0.73
CA THR A 102 1.63 12.18 0.66
C THR A 102 1.10 10.87 1.24
N THR A 103 -0.16 10.52 0.98
CA THR A 103 -0.75 9.27 1.48
C THR A 103 -0.18 8.05 0.75
N THR A 104 0.10 8.15 -0.55
CA THR A 104 0.72 7.07 -1.34
C THR A 104 2.10 6.74 -0.79
N ILE A 105 2.92 7.75 -0.52
CA ILE A 105 4.25 7.56 0.08
C ILE A 105 4.13 6.90 1.46
N TRP A 106 3.15 7.31 2.27
CA TRP A 106 2.94 6.71 3.59
C TRP A 106 2.48 5.26 3.52
N VAL A 107 1.53 4.94 2.62
CA VAL A 107 1.05 3.57 2.39
C VAL A 107 2.17 2.69 1.83
N PHE A 108 2.97 3.21 0.92
CA PHE A 108 4.15 2.49 0.40
C PHE A 108 5.15 2.18 1.52
N LEU A 109 5.49 3.19 2.33
CA LEU A 109 6.39 3.00 3.47
C LEU A 109 5.83 2.00 4.48
N ALA A 110 4.54 2.11 4.81
CA ALA A 110 3.84 1.16 5.68
C ALA A 110 3.84 -0.27 5.11
N GLY A 111 3.69 -0.42 3.80
CA GLY A 111 3.77 -1.71 3.12
C GLY A 111 5.17 -2.31 3.20
N VAL A 112 6.21 -1.51 2.98
CA VAL A 112 7.61 -1.93 3.14
C VAL A 112 7.87 -2.38 4.59
N LEU A 113 7.44 -1.58 5.57
CA LEU A 113 7.55 -1.95 6.99
C LEU A 113 6.79 -3.24 7.31
N GLY A 114 5.57 -3.41 6.76
CA GLY A 114 4.81 -4.66 6.91
C GLY A 114 5.48 -5.88 6.29
N LEU A 115 6.22 -5.73 5.20
CA LEU A 115 7.03 -6.83 4.65
C LEU A 115 8.19 -7.20 5.59
N PHE A 116 8.87 -6.20 6.17
CA PHE A 116 9.88 -6.46 7.20
C PHE A 116 9.29 -7.16 8.42
N ALA A 117 8.12 -6.71 8.89
CA ALA A 117 7.37 -7.30 9.98
C ALA A 117 7.06 -8.77 9.73
N LEU A 118 6.57 -9.09 8.53
CA LEU A 118 6.21 -10.44 8.11
C LEU A 118 7.45 -11.35 8.10
N ILE A 119 8.55 -10.88 7.50
CA ILE A 119 9.82 -11.63 7.45
C ILE A 119 10.31 -11.96 8.87
N LEU A 120 10.33 -10.96 9.77
CA LEU A 120 10.76 -11.16 11.15
C LEU A 120 9.81 -12.06 11.94
N GLY A 121 8.50 -11.93 11.71
CA GLY A 121 7.47 -12.78 12.34
C GLY A 121 7.60 -14.25 11.95
N ILE A 122 7.84 -14.54 10.66
CA ILE A 122 8.09 -15.92 10.19
C ILE A 122 9.36 -16.48 10.85
N LEU A 123 10.44 -15.71 10.86
CA LEU A 123 11.70 -16.12 11.50
C LEU A 123 11.54 -16.36 13.01
N ALA A 124 10.51 -15.78 13.64
CA ALA A 124 10.27 -15.93 15.07
C ALA A 124 9.42 -17.12 15.47
N VAL A 125 8.49 -17.57 14.62
CA VAL A 125 7.52 -18.62 14.95
C VAL A 125 8.06 -20.03 14.72
N SER A 126 9.14 -20.20 13.94
CA SER A 126 9.73 -21.53 13.70
C SER A 126 11.26 -21.53 13.66
N PRO A 127 11.94 -21.94 14.76
CA PRO A 127 13.39 -22.12 14.77
C PRO A 127 13.89 -23.30 13.91
N GLY A 128 13.00 -24.09 13.30
CA GLY A 128 13.35 -25.32 12.57
C GLY A 128 12.47 -25.65 11.37
N VAL A 129 11.66 -24.72 10.87
CA VAL A 129 11.02 -24.88 9.57
C VAL A 129 11.99 -24.36 8.53
N GLU A 130 12.75 -25.26 7.93
CA GLU A 130 13.56 -25.04 6.71
C GLU A 130 12.69 -24.77 5.47
N MET A 131 11.47 -24.26 5.64
CA MET A 131 10.64 -23.87 4.49
C MET A 131 10.89 -22.42 4.15
N PHE A 132 11.52 -22.22 2.99
CA PHE A 132 11.52 -20.97 2.25
C PHE A 132 12.01 -19.79 3.07
N THR A 133 13.27 -19.86 3.53
CA THR A 133 13.90 -18.62 3.95
C THR A 133 13.98 -17.73 2.71
N GLY A 134 13.35 -16.55 2.75
CA GLY A 134 13.57 -15.53 1.73
C GLY A 134 15.08 -15.23 1.56
N ILE A 135 15.88 -15.58 2.57
CA ILE A 135 17.34 -15.55 2.59
C ILE A 135 17.96 -16.58 1.64
N ASP A 136 17.45 -17.81 1.54
CA ASP A 136 17.93 -18.81 0.57
C ASP A 136 17.51 -18.44 -0.84
N LEU A 137 16.31 -17.90 -1.04
CA LEU A 137 15.92 -17.33 -2.34
C LEU A 137 16.81 -16.14 -2.72
N ILE A 138 17.08 -15.23 -1.78
CA ILE A 138 18.01 -14.11 -1.97
C ILE A 138 19.41 -14.65 -2.30
N ASN A 139 19.93 -15.59 -1.53
CA ASN A 139 21.26 -16.18 -1.75
C ASN A 139 21.32 -16.90 -3.10
N THR A 140 20.28 -17.67 -3.47
CA THR A 140 20.17 -18.36 -4.77
C THR A 140 20.07 -17.36 -5.92
N ILE A 141 19.35 -16.26 -5.74
CA ILE A 141 19.29 -15.16 -6.71
C ILE A 141 20.67 -14.48 -6.81
N PHE A 142 21.34 -14.22 -5.69
CA PHE A 142 22.67 -13.60 -5.66
C PHE A 142 23.74 -14.50 -6.30
N THR A 143 23.72 -15.81 -6.07
CA THR A 143 24.62 -16.76 -6.72
C THR A 143 24.33 -16.84 -8.22
N ALA A 144 23.06 -16.93 -8.62
CA ALA A 144 22.66 -16.95 -10.04
C ALA A 144 22.99 -15.64 -10.78
N ILE A 145 22.92 -14.49 -10.09
CA ILE A 145 23.34 -13.17 -10.60
C ILE A 145 24.86 -13.12 -10.81
N ASN A 146 25.63 -13.71 -9.88
CA ASN A 146 27.09 -13.69 -9.92
C ASN A 146 27.65 -14.64 -11.00
N GLU A 147 26.95 -15.75 -11.27
CA GLU A 147 27.32 -16.71 -12.31
C GLU A 147 26.99 -16.23 -13.74
N ASN A 148 26.01 -15.34 -13.91
CA ASN A 148 25.59 -14.92 -15.25
C ASN A 148 25.18 -13.43 -15.32
N LYS A 149 26.11 -12.58 -15.79
CA LYS A 149 25.93 -11.12 -15.89
C LYS A 149 24.72 -10.68 -16.73
N LEU A 150 24.26 -11.53 -17.65
CA LEU A 150 23.09 -11.24 -18.51
C LEU A 150 21.76 -11.51 -17.76
N LEU A 151 21.72 -12.49 -16.85
CA LEU A 151 20.60 -12.67 -15.93
C LEU A 151 20.54 -11.55 -14.88
N ALA A 152 21.68 -11.04 -14.42
CA ALA A 152 21.74 -9.93 -13.47
C ALA A 152 20.95 -8.69 -13.94
N GLY A 153 21.11 -8.33 -15.23
CA GLY A 153 20.36 -7.21 -15.83
C GLY A 153 18.85 -7.46 -15.89
N LYS A 154 18.41 -8.67 -16.24
CA LYS A 154 16.98 -9.04 -16.29
C LYS A 154 16.34 -9.04 -14.91
N VAL A 155 17.03 -9.58 -13.91
CA VAL A 155 16.54 -9.63 -12.53
C VAL A 155 16.44 -8.22 -11.94
N ALA A 156 17.44 -7.37 -12.15
CA ALA A 156 17.39 -5.97 -11.71
C ALA A 156 16.22 -5.20 -12.33
N PHE A 157 15.95 -5.45 -13.62
CA PHE A 157 14.81 -4.84 -14.30
C PHE A 157 13.46 -5.32 -13.73
N MET A 158 13.32 -6.61 -13.44
CA MET A 158 12.12 -7.18 -12.80
C MET A 158 11.85 -6.56 -11.42
N PHE A 159 12.90 -6.39 -10.59
CA PHE A 159 12.76 -5.72 -9.30
C PHE A 159 12.30 -4.26 -9.45
N LEU A 160 12.84 -3.55 -10.45
CA LEU A 160 12.43 -2.19 -10.75
C LEU A 160 10.95 -2.12 -11.17
N GLU A 161 10.50 -3.01 -12.05
CA GLU A 161 9.08 -3.09 -12.44
C GLU A 161 8.17 -3.40 -11.26
N LEU A 162 8.59 -4.30 -10.36
CA LEU A 162 7.83 -4.64 -9.15
C LEU A 162 7.68 -3.42 -8.23
N ILE A 163 8.74 -2.61 -8.07
CA ILE A 163 8.70 -1.38 -7.28
C ILE A 163 7.74 -0.37 -7.93
N ILE A 164 7.82 -0.17 -9.25
CA ILE A 164 6.91 0.72 -9.97
C ILE A 164 5.46 0.24 -9.80
N LEU A 165 5.22 -1.06 -9.98
CA LEU A 165 3.91 -1.67 -9.81
C LEU A 165 3.36 -1.42 -8.39
N ALA A 166 4.19 -1.60 -7.35
CA ALA A 166 3.80 -1.36 -5.97
C ALA A 166 3.43 0.11 -5.70
N ILE A 167 4.18 1.06 -6.26
CA ILE A 167 3.89 2.49 -6.13
C ILE A 167 2.58 2.84 -6.86
N VAL A 168 2.41 2.37 -8.10
CA VAL A 168 1.18 2.61 -8.88
C VAL A 168 -0.03 1.98 -8.20
N ALA A 169 0.11 0.76 -7.65
CA ALA A 169 -0.94 0.08 -6.89
C ALA A 169 -1.34 0.87 -5.64
N ALA A 170 -0.37 1.37 -4.87
CA ALA A 170 -0.63 2.20 -3.70
C ALA A 170 -1.34 3.50 -4.08
N ALA A 171 -0.90 4.16 -5.15
CA ALA A 171 -1.50 5.40 -5.64
C ALA A 171 -2.94 5.19 -6.10
N ARG A 172 -3.18 4.11 -6.85
CA ARG A 172 -4.50 3.68 -7.32
C ARG A 172 -5.43 3.37 -6.15
N PHE A 173 -4.95 2.63 -5.15
CA PHE A 173 -5.71 2.30 -3.95
C PHE A 173 -6.18 3.56 -3.20
N VAL A 174 -5.28 4.54 -3.00
CA VAL A 174 -5.60 5.82 -2.36
C VAL A 174 -6.65 6.61 -3.14
N LEU A 175 -6.55 6.63 -4.48
CA LEU A 175 -7.52 7.34 -5.33
C LEU A 175 -8.89 6.66 -5.41
N LYS A 176 -8.92 5.33 -5.48
CA LYS A 176 -10.16 4.56 -5.41
C LYS A 176 -10.89 4.89 -4.10
N PHE A 177 -10.13 4.89 -3.00
CA PHE A 177 -10.65 5.24 -1.70
C PHE A 177 -11.26 6.66 -1.68
N LEU A 178 -10.51 7.66 -2.16
CA LEU A 178 -11.01 9.04 -2.29
C LEU A 178 -12.28 9.11 -3.15
N THR A 179 -12.33 8.36 -4.26
CA THR A 179 -13.50 8.34 -5.14
C THR A 179 -14.71 7.76 -4.43
N CYS A 180 -14.54 6.68 -3.65
CA CYS A 180 -15.62 6.11 -2.84
C CYS A 180 -16.15 7.12 -1.80
N VAL A 181 -15.25 7.86 -1.14
CA VAL A 181 -15.61 8.93 -0.21
C VAL A 181 -16.41 10.03 -0.92
N ASN A 182 -15.93 10.51 -2.06
CA ASN A 182 -16.58 11.57 -2.83
C ASN A 182 -17.96 11.15 -3.38
N VAL A 183 -18.12 9.87 -3.75
CA VAL A 183 -19.41 9.32 -4.18
C VAL A 183 -20.35 9.16 -2.98
N GLY A 184 -19.87 8.59 -1.87
CA GLY A 184 -20.68 8.39 -0.67
C GLY A 184 -21.12 9.70 0.00
N ALA A 185 -20.28 10.74 -0.06
CA ALA A 185 -20.59 12.05 0.51
C ALA A 185 -21.74 12.78 -0.19
N GLN A 186 -22.10 12.40 -1.42
CA GLN A 186 -23.23 13.00 -2.16
C GLN A 186 -24.61 12.62 -1.61
N PHE A 187 -24.69 11.61 -0.74
CA PHE A 187 -25.95 11.14 -0.18
C PHE A 187 -26.14 11.65 1.25
N ASN A 188 -27.31 12.20 1.60
CA ASN A 188 -27.53 12.77 2.93
C ASN A 188 -27.60 11.71 4.05
N ARG A 189 -27.95 10.45 3.73
CA ARG A 189 -28.12 9.36 4.71
C ARG A 189 -27.24 8.16 4.33
N PHE A 190 -26.74 7.44 5.34
CA PHE A 190 -25.92 6.24 5.17
C PHE A 190 -24.58 6.44 4.42
N LYS A 191 -24.01 7.65 4.48
CA LYS A 191 -22.72 8.02 3.83
C LYS A 191 -21.65 6.93 3.99
N ALA A 192 -21.41 6.45 5.21
CA ALA A 192 -20.41 5.42 5.50
C ALA A 192 -20.71 4.04 4.88
N ILE A 193 -21.98 3.61 4.88
CA ILE A 193 -22.38 2.31 4.30
C ILE A 193 -22.25 2.38 2.78
N LEU A 194 -22.69 3.47 2.16
CA LEU A 194 -22.59 3.68 0.72
C LEU A 194 -21.13 3.71 0.25
N MET A 195 -20.22 4.34 1.00
CA MET A 195 -18.77 4.29 0.70
C MET A 195 -18.26 2.86 0.64
N GLY A 196 -18.65 2.02 1.61
CA GLY A 196 -18.28 0.60 1.63
C GLY A 196 -18.86 -0.17 0.44
N VAL A 197 -20.14 0.05 0.11
CA VAL A 197 -20.80 -0.60 -1.04
C VAL A 197 -20.11 -0.23 -2.36
N PHE A 198 -19.83 1.06 -2.59
CA PHE A 198 -19.13 1.50 -3.80
C PHE A 198 -17.69 0.95 -3.85
N PHE A 199 -17.00 0.85 -2.72
CA PHE A 199 -15.68 0.24 -2.66
C PHE A 199 -15.70 -1.23 -3.12
N VAL A 200 -16.69 -2.01 -2.66
CA VAL A 200 -16.87 -3.41 -3.08
C VAL A 200 -17.22 -3.49 -4.57
N LEU A 201 -18.16 -2.67 -5.04
CA LEU A 201 -18.54 -2.65 -6.47
C LEU A 201 -17.36 -2.34 -7.38
N PHE A 202 -16.57 -1.30 -7.08
CA PHE A 202 -15.37 -0.99 -7.83
C PHE A 202 -14.33 -2.12 -7.75
N SER A 203 -14.19 -2.79 -6.60
CA SER A 203 -13.30 -3.95 -6.46
C SER A 203 -13.70 -5.12 -7.35
N ILE A 204 -15.00 -5.40 -7.48
CA ILE A 204 -15.50 -6.46 -8.36
C ILE A 204 -15.22 -6.12 -9.83
N VAL A 205 -15.46 -4.87 -10.24
CA VAL A 205 -15.19 -4.40 -11.60
C VAL A 205 -13.70 -4.50 -11.93
N GLU A 206 -12.83 -4.02 -11.04
CA GLU A 206 -11.38 -4.12 -11.21
C GLU A 206 -10.90 -5.57 -11.32
N ALA A 207 -11.39 -6.45 -10.45
CA ALA A 207 -11.05 -7.87 -10.49
C ALA A 207 -11.48 -8.50 -11.82
N TYR A 208 -12.68 -8.19 -12.31
CA TYR A 208 -13.16 -8.66 -13.60
C TYR A 208 -12.31 -8.15 -14.77
N VAL A 209 -12.01 -6.84 -14.79
CA VAL A 209 -11.16 -6.23 -15.83
C VAL A 209 -9.77 -6.85 -15.84
N LEU A 210 -9.18 -7.06 -14.66
CA LEU A 210 -7.88 -7.70 -14.52
C LEU A 210 -7.88 -9.13 -15.08
N VAL A 211 -8.84 -9.96 -14.66
CA VAL A 211 -8.98 -11.34 -15.13
C VAL A 211 -9.22 -11.39 -16.63
N PHE A 212 -10.08 -10.51 -17.15
CA PHE A 212 -10.37 -10.43 -18.58
C PHE A 212 -9.13 -10.07 -19.39
N ILE A 213 -8.35 -9.06 -18.98
CA ILE A 213 -7.14 -8.65 -19.71
C ILE A 213 -6.08 -9.74 -19.60
N MET A 214 -5.81 -10.25 -18.40
CA MET A 214 -4.80 -11.30 -18.18
C MET A 214 -5.16 -12.62 -18.89
N GLY A 215 -6.43 -12.99 -18.92
CA GLY A 215 -6.90 -14.21 -19.58
C GLY A 215 -6.87 -14.16 -21.11
N ASN A 216 -6.83 -12.97 -21.70
CA ASN A 216 -6.72 -12.77 -23.15
C ASN A 216 -5.31 -12.40 -23.62
N LEU A 217 -4.37 -12.18 -22.69
CA LEU A 217 -2.97 -12.02 -23.08
C LEU A 217 -2.44 -13.37 -23.53
N PRO A 218 -1.70 -13.44 -24.66
CA PRO A 218 -0.98 -14.65 -25.06
C PRO A 218 0.19 -14.87 -24.09
N VAL A 219 -0.11 -15.36 -22.88
CA VAL A 219 0.88 -15.87 -21.93
C VAL A 219 1.20 -17.29 -22.36
N ASN A 220 1.75 -17.44 -23.56
CA ASN A 220 2.37 -18.68 -23.97
C ASN A 220 3.71 -18.75 -23.24
N ALA A 221 3.71 -19.35 -22.05
CA ALA A 221 4.93 -19.91 -21.49
C ALA A 221 5.27 -21.16 -22.31
N GLU A 222 5.73 -20.98 -23.55
CA GLU A 222 6.37 -22.07 -24.28
C GLU A 222 7.74 -22.30 -23.64
N VAL A 223 7.89 -23.44 -22.95
CA VAL A 223 9.19 -23.94 -22.53
C VAL A 223 9.94 -24.40 -23.78
N ILE A 224 10.59 -23.47 -24.48
CA ILE A 224 11.52 -23.78 -25.55
C ILE A 224 12.90 -23.96 -24.91
N GLY A 225 13.17 -25.17 -24.41
CA GLY A 225 14.47 -25.56 -23.85
C GLY A 225 14.77 -25.02 -22.44
N SER A 226 16.06 -24.87 -22.11
CA SER A 226 16.57 -24.44 -20.79
C SER A 226 16.52 -22.92 -20.55
N ASP A 227 16.09 -22.14 -21.53
CA ASP A 227 15.90 -20.70 -21.39
C ASP A 227 14.46 -20.42 -20.99
N ILE A 228 14.27 -20.11 -19.71
CA ILE A 228 12.98 -19.63 -19.21
C ILE A 228 12.79 -18.23 -19.79
N ASN A 229 12.11 -18.13 -20.93
CA ASN A 229 11.68 -16.86 -21.50
C ASN A 229 10.48 -16.38 -20.67
N TYR A 230 10.75 -15.79 -19.51
CA TYR A 230 9.72 -15.13 -18.71
C TYR A 230 9.07 -14.08 -19.61
N SER A 231 7.78 -14.25 -19.89
CA SER A 231 7.02 -13.32 -20.71
C SER A 231 6.92 -11.97 -19.98
N PHE A 232 7.92 -11.14 -20.24
CA PHE A 232 8.14 -9.78 -19.75
C PHE A 232 6.93 -8.86 -19.98
N TRP A 233 6.07 -9.22 -20.93
CA TRP A 233 4.87 -8.47 -21.27
C TRP A 233 3.81 -8.45 -20.16
N GLY A 234 3.78 -9.44 -19.26
CA GLY A 234 2.76 -9.53 -18.22
C GLY A 234 2.80 -8.39 -17.20
N VAL A 235 3.98 -8.09 -16.64
CA VAL A 235 4.13 -7.06 -15.59
C VAL A 235 3.91 -5.66 -16.17
N GLY A 236 4.44 -5.37 -17.35
CA GLY A 236 4.20 -4.11 -18.05
C GLY A 236 2.72 -3.86 -18.33
N CYS A 237 1.99 -4.87 -18.81
CA CYS A 237 0.53 -4.78 -19.00
C CYS A 237 -0.21 -4.50 -17.70
N LEU A 238 0.18 -5.13 -16.58
CA LEU A 238 -0.41 -4.86 -15.26
C LEU A 238 -0.20 -3.40 -14.83
N ILE A 239 0.99 -2.84 -15.04
CA ILE A 239 1.28 -1.43 -14.74
C ILE A 239 0.36 -0.53 -15.56
N LEU A 240 0.18 -0.80 -16.85
CA LEU A 240 -0.66 0.01 -17.73
C LEU A 240 -2.14 -0.02 -17.32
N VAL A 241 -2.68 -1.20 -16.97
CA VAL A 241 -4.05 -1.33 -16.49
C VAL A 241 -4.24 -0.52 -15.21
N GLN A 242 -3.33 -0.64 -14.25
CA GLN A 242 -3.42 0.10 -13.00
C GLN A 242 -3.25 1.61 -13.19
N ALA A 243 -2.40 2.04 -14.12
CA ALA A 243 -2.25 3.44 -14.49
C ALA A 243 -3.51 4.00 -15.15
N ALA A 244 -4.19 3.21 -15.98
CA ALA A 244 -5.47 3.59 -16.59
C ALA A 244 -6.57 3.75 -15.53
N GLU A 245 -6.69 2.79 -14.60
CA GLU A 245 -7.62 2.88 -13.47
C GLU A 245 -7.32 4.09 -12.57
N PHE A 246 -6.05 4.35 -12.29
CA PHE A 246 -5.61 5.55 -11.57
C PHE A 246 -6.10 6.84 -12.25
N ALA A 247 -5.94 6.94 -13.57
CA ALA A 247 -6.38 8.11 -14.33
C ALA A 247 -7.91 8.28 -14.29
N ILE A 248 -8.67 7.19 -14.41
CA ILE A 248 -10.13 7.20 -14.32
C ILE A 248 -10.57 7.73 -12.94
N TYR A 249 -10.04 7.17 -11.85
CA TYR A 249 -10.40 7.62 -10.51
C TYR A 249 -10.01 9.07 -10.23
N PHE A 250 -8.87 9.52 -10.75
CA PHE A 250 -8.45 10.92 -10.61
C PHE A 250 -9.45 11.86 -11.31
N LEU A 251 -9.84 11.54 -12.54
CA LEU A 251 -10.80 12.35 -13.31
C LEU A 251 -12.17 12.36 -12.65
N THR A 252 -12.67 11.20 -12.21
CA THR A 252 -13.95 11.09 -11.49
C THR A 252 -13.93 11.90 -10.20
N SER A 253 -12.90 11.77 -9.37
CA SER A 253 -12.77 12.55 -8.13
C SER A 253 -12.69 14.06 -8.38
N ASN A 254 -11.90 14.49 -9.36
CA ASN A 254 -11.79 15.91 -9.73
C ASN A 254 -13.10 16.48 -10.26
N TYR A 255 -13.85 15.69 -11.04
CA TYR A 255 -15.18 16.08 -11.53
C TYR A 255 -16.19 16.23 -10.40
N LEU A 256 -16.28 15.22 -9.53
CA LEU A 256 -17.21 15.22 -8.39
C LEU A 256 -16.94 16.39 -7.45
N MET A 257 -15.66 16.64 -7.13
CA MET A 257 -15.31 17.74 -6.24
C MET A 257 -15.51 19.13 -6.86
N LYS A 258 -15.44 19.26 -8.20
CA LYS A 258 -15.69 20.54 -8.87
C LYS A 258 -17.17 20.87 -9.06
N LYS A 259 -18.01 19.88 -9.34
CA LYS A 259 -19.43 20.10 -9.73
C LYS A 259 -20.46 19.69 -8.68
N ARG A 260 -20.11 18.80 -7.74
CA ARG A 260 -21.04 18.16 -6.79
C ARG A 260 -20.54 18.28 -5.35
N PHE A 261 -19.83 19.36 -5.02
CA PHE A 261 -19.37 19.60 -3.66
C PHE A 261 -20.57 20.02 -2.80
N ASN A 262 -21.21 19.06 -2.14
CA ASN A 262 -22.29 19.33 -1.20
C ASN A 262 -21.71 19.31 0.22
N LEU A 263 -21.73 20.46 0.90
CA LEU A 263 -21.31 20.62 2.29
C LEU A 263 -22.47 20.49 3.29
N GLU A 264 -23.65 20.07 2.81
CA GLU A 264 -24.85 19.81 3.60
C GLU A 264 -24.98 18.34 4.05
#